data_AF-A0A9P6V802-F1
#
_entry.id   AF-A0A9P6V802-F1
#
_cell.length_a   1.000
_cell.length_b   1.000
_cell.length_c   1.000
_cell.angle_alpha   90.00
_cell.angle_beta   90.00
_cell.angle_gamma   90.00
#
_symmetry.space_group_name_H-M   'P 1'
#
loop_
_entity.id
_entity.type
_entity.pdbx_description
1 polymer ?
#
loop_
_entity_poly.entity_id
_entity_poly.type
_entity_poly.pdbx_seq_one_letter_code
_entity_poly.pdbx_strand_id
1 'polypeptide(L)'
;MLDPNPILTHLHLDNYHTVSPFALLVFLQSLSATRYLQELYLQIDKCSVAWEDVPREVCNHLEQFALLGKSVIKHCPRLRNLENCNQIAMLIVRDLAENAPERVFNQYMGQGHFINSIFKIISIKHFKSIRKIQIVNSEHLKGSIVRDLLASCQALEYFSVEKNSPSIRLRHLVEKEWACHGLKHLDITVDMGKRRQNSFSPTRDRLSLPPLDDMTMKMLEKFYRQLGTLTEIQVLHLRIRTLVMQWLDKSGYIRKATDAIPEFTNPDNKDIEDDDGWRSDDGDRESSNRDRLPTSYNTLRDKKIYASYEDMSKQPRSRLVIQ
;
A
#
# COMPACT_ATOMS: atom_id res chain seq x y z
N MET A 1 -23.31 -35.77 -11.27
CA MET A 1 -23.52 -34.72 -12.28
C MET A 1 -23.41 -33.39 -11.56
N LEU A 2 -22.31 -32.67 -11.74
CA LEU A 2 -22.21 -31.27 -11.30
C LEU A 2 -23.03 -30.44 -12.29
N ASP A 3 -23.88 -29.56 -11.77
CA ASP A 3 -24.69 -28.64 -12.56
C ASP A 3 -23.76 -27.87 -13.52
N PRO A 4 -23.97 -27.89 -14.85
CA PRO A 4 -22.97 -27.39 -15.80
C PRO A 4 -22.83 -25.85 -15.83
N ASN A 5 -23.57 -25.10 -15.00
CA ASN A 5 -23.51 -23.63 -14.98
C ASN A 5 -23.83 -23.02 -13.60
N PRO A 6 -23.04 -23.28 -12.54
CA PRO A 6 -23.07 -22.39 -11.39
C PRO A 6 -22.62 -21.00 -11.85
N ILE A 7 -23.46 -19.98 -11.63
CA ILE A 7 -23.09 -18.58 -11.82
C ILE A 7 -22.05 -18.24 -10.75
N LEU A 8 -20.77 -18.49 -11.06
CA LEU A 8 -19.68 -18.17 -10.17
C LEU A 8 -19.48 -16.65 -10.14
N THR A 9 -19.90 -16.04 -9.05
CA THR A 9 -19.79 -14.60 -8.80
C THR A 9 -18.60 -14.24 -7.91
N HIS A 10 -18.14 -15.19 -7.10
CA HIS A 10 -17.07 -15.03 -6.12
C HIS A 10 -16.05 -16.15 -6.32
N LEU A 11 -14.77 -15.78 -6.35
CA LEU A 11 -13.68 -16.74 -6.45
C LEU A 11 -12.59 -16.38 -5.45
N HIS A 12 -12.34 -17.32 -4.54
CA HIS A 12 -11.34 -17.22 -3.49
C HIS A 12 -10.23 -18.24 -3.74
N LEU A 13 -9.02 -17.78 -4.03
CA LEU A 13 -7.84 -18.62 -4.18
C LEU A 13 -6.87 -18.35 -3.03
N ASP A 14 -6.93 -19.20 -2.01
CA ASP A 14 -6.03 -19.15 -0.85
C ASP A 14 -4.80 -20.03 -1.03
N ASN A 15 -3.68 -19.61 -0.42
CA ASN A 15 -2.50 -20.44 -0.21
C ASN A 15 -1.98 -21.09 -1.50
N TYR A 16 -1.95 -20.31 -2.59
CA TYR A 16 -1.49 -20.74 -3.92
C TYR A 16 0.05 -20.90 -3.97
N HIS A 17 0.65 -21.61 -3.01
CA HIS A 17 2.10 -21.72 -2.86
C HIS A 17 2.77 -22.61 -3.91
N THR A 18 2.03 -23.53 -4.54
CA THR A 18 2.60 -24.62 -5.33
C THR A 18 1.72 -25.04 -6.49
N VAL A 19 1.15 -24.06 -7.21
CA VAL A 19 0.33 -24.42 -8.35
C VAL A 19 1.25 -24.76 -9.51
N SER A 20 1.37 -26.07 -9.74
CA SER A 20 1.95 -26.61 -10.96
C SER A 20 1.44 -25.80 -12.16
N PRO A 21 2.30 -25.47 -13.14
CA PRO A 21 1.86 -24.80 -14.37
C PRO A 21 0.62 -25.44 -14.99
N PHE A 22 0.45 -26.75 -14.82
CA PHE A 22 -0.74 -27.49 -15.24
C PHE A 22 -2.01 -27.06 -14.50
N ALA A 23 -1.96 -26.93 -13.17
CA ALA A 23 -3.12 -26.48 -12.39
C ALA A 23 -3.45 -25.00 -12.68
N LEU A 24 -2.45 -24.18 -13.00
CA LEU A 24 -2.70 -22.83 -13.51
C LEU A 24 -3.41 -22.88 -14.88
N LEU A 25 -2.97 -23.73 -15.82
CA LEU A 25 -3.63 -23.87 -17.11
C LEU A 25 -5.08 -24.35 -16.99
N VAL A 26 -5.36 -25.37 -16.17
CA VAL A 26 -6.72 -25.84 -15.88
C VAL A 26 -7.55 -24.71 -15.28
N PHE A 27 -6.96 -23.94 -14.36
CA PHE A 27 -7.61 -22.76 -13.79
C PHE A 27 -7.93 -21.70 -14.85
N LEU A 28 -6.99 -21.35 -15.73
CA LEU A 28 -7.20 -20.39 -16.82
C LEU A 28 -8.29 -20.86 -17.79
N GLN A 29 -8.36 -22.16 -18.07
CA GLN A 29 -9.45 -22.74 -18.87
C GLN A 29 -10.80 -22.56 -18.17
N SER A 30 -10.85 -22.78 -16.85
CA SER A 30 -12.08 -22.61 -16.06
C SER A 30 -12.56 -21.16 -16.00
N LEU A 31 -11.66 -20.17 -16.00
CA LEU A 31 -12.02 -18.74 -16.03
C LEU A 31 -12.86 -18.37 -17.26
N SER A 32 -12.73 -19.08 -18.37
CA SER A 32 -13.55 -18.81 -19.56
C SER A 32 -15.06 -19.01 -19.32
N ALA A 33 -15.42 -19.82 -18.33
CA ALA A 33 -16.80 -20.05 -17.89
C ALA A 33 -17.29 -19.00 -16.87
N THR A 34 -16.41 -18.20 -16.28
CA THR A 34 -16.73 -17.29 -15.15
C THR A 34 -17.04 -15.86 -15.59
N ARG A 35 -17.86 -15.67 -16.63
CA ARG A 35 -18.21 -14.32 -17.17
C ARG A 35 -18.93 -13.40 -16.18
N TYR A 36 -19.50 -13.99 -15.13
CA TYR A 36 -20.25 -13.29 -14.09
C TYR A 36 -19.44 -13.03 -12.82
N LEU A 37 -18.13 -13.29 -12.84
CA LEU A 37 -17.27 -13.05 -11.69
C LEU A 37 -17.25 -11.57 -11.34
N GLN A 38 -17.62 -11.25 -10.10
CA GLN A 38 -17.66 -9.89 -9.54
C GLN A 38 -16.57 -9.68 -8.50
N GLU A 39 -16.22 -10.73 -7.77
CA GLU A 39 -15.24 -10.69 -6.70
C GLU A 39 -14.12 -11.69 -6.97
N LEU A 40 -12.89 -11.20 -6.96
CA LEU A 40 -11.70 -12.02 -7.13
C LEU A 40 -10.75 -11.76 -5.96
N TYR A 41 -10.50 -12.83 -5.22
CA TYR A 41 -9.51 -12.87 -4.16
C TYR A 41 -8.37 -13.79 -4.59
N LEU A 42 -7.17 -13.23 -4.67
CA LEU A 42 -5.95 -13.96 -5.01
C LEU A 42 -4.95 -13.82 -3.87
N GLN A 43 -4.84 -14.82 -3.01
CA GLN A 43 -3.75 -14.91 -2.06
C GLN A 43 -2.70 -15.88 -2.60
N ILE A 44 -1.69 -15.30 -3.25
CA ILE A 44 -0.49 -15.99 -3.69
C ILE A 44 0.63 -15.55 -2.77
N ASP A 45 0.77 -16.28 -1.67
CA ASP A 45 1.92 -16.17 -0.81
C ASP A 45 3.17 -16.60 -1.58
N LYS A 46 4.33 -16.05 -1.18
CA LYS A 46 5.65 -16.31 -1.80
C LYS A 46 5.70 -17.73 -2.38
N CYS A 47 6.03 -17.85 -3.68
CA CYS A 47 6.54 -19.11 -4.24
C CYS A 47 7.87 -19.43 -3.53
N SER A 48 7.80 -19.88 -2.28
CA SER A 48 8.94 -20.29 -1.46
C SER A 48 9.20 -21.78 -1.62
N VAL A 49 8.83 -22.35 -2.76
CA VAL A 49 9.39 -23.64 -3.11
C VAL A 49 10.86 -23.35 -3.34
N ALA A 50 11.69 -23.86 -2.44
CA ALA A 50 13.12 -24.02 -2.66
C ALA A 50 13.28 -24.96 -3.86
N TRP A 51 13.13 -24.41 -5.05
CA TRP A 51 13.43 -25.08 -6.31
C TRP A 51 14.95 -25.06 -6.48
N GLU A 52 15.69 -25.59 -5.52
CA GLU A 52 17.17 -25.65 -5.59
C GLU A 52 17.62 -26.52 -6.78
N ASP A 53 16.74 -27.39 -7.28
CA ASP A 53 17.02 -28.33 -8.37
C ASP A 53 16.27 -28.05 -9.69
N VAL A 54 15.47 -26.98 -9.80
CA VAL A 54 14.83 -26.64 -11.09
C VAL A 54 15.62 -25.53 -11.80
N PRO A 55 16.05 -25.76 -13.07
CA PRO A 55 16.78 -24.76 -13.83
C PRO A 55 16.04 -23.42 -13.82
N ARG A 56 16.77 -22.31 -13.58
CA ARG A 56 16.22 -20.93 -13.58
C ARG A 56 15.43 -20.60 -14.84
N GLU A 57 15.65 -21.32 -15.93
CA GLU A 57 14.97 -21.21 -17.22
C GLU A 57 13.50 -21.69 -17.18
N VAL A 58 13.08 -22.44 -16.16
CA VAL A 58 11.72 -23.02 -16.05
C VAL A 58 10.79 -22.18 -15.14
N CYS A 59 11.35 -21.24 -14.37
CA CYS A 59 10.60 -20.44 -13.39
C CYS A 59 10.23 -19.03 -13.90
N ASN A 60 9.58 -18.92 -15.06
CA ASN A 60 8.98 -17.67 -15.54
C ASN A 60 7.66 -17.36 -14.80
N HIS A 61 7.69 -17.27 -13.47
CA HIS A 61 6.52 -16.91 -12.64
C HIS A 61 5.87 -15.59 -13.09
N LEU A 62 6.68 -14.65 -13.60
CA LEU A 62 6.20 -13.39 -14.16
C LEU A 62 5.31 -13.59 -15.40
N GLU A 63 5.68 -14.51 -16.31
CA GLU A 63 4.87 -14.80 -17.50
C GLU A 63 3.56 -15.49 -17.11
N GLN A 64 3.59 -16.37 -16.12
CA GLN A 64 2.41 -17.02 -15.58
C GLN A 64 1.44 -16.01 -14.94
N PHE A 65 1.96 -15.08 -14.13
CA PHE A 65 1.18 -13.98 -13.55
C PHE A 65 0.64 -13.03 -14.61
N ALA A 66 1.42 -12.72 -15.65
CA ALA A 66 0.97 -11.91 -16.78
C ALA A 66 -0.14 -12.60 -17.57
N LEU A 67 0.00 -13.91 -17.82
CA LEU A 67 -1.02 -14.71 -18.50
C LEU A 67 -2.30 -14.77 -17.67
N LEU A 68 -2.18 -14.96 -16.35
CA LEU A 68 -3.31 -14.98 -15.43
C LEU A 68 -4.03 -13.62 -15.39
N GLY A 69 -3.29 -12.52 -15.22
CA GLY A 69 -3.87 -11.17 -15.26
C GLY A 69 -4.65 -10.92 -16.56
N LYS A 70 -4.05 -11.21 -17.72
CA LYS A 70 -4.70 -11.08 -19.03
C LYS A 70 -5.97 -11.93 -19.14
N SER A 71 -5.93 -13.17 -18.66
CA SER A 71 -7.09 -14.08 -18.70
C SER A 71 -8.22 -13.59 -17.79
N VAL A 72 -7.90 -13.10 -16.58
CA VAL A 72 -8.91 -12.49 -15.69
C VAL A 72 -9.59 -11.32 -16.39
N ILE A 73 -8.83 -10.39 -16.96
CA ILE A 73 -9.38 -9.21 -17.64
C ILE A 73 -10.24 -9.60 -18.85
N LYS A 74 -9.78 -10.58 -19.63
CA LYS A 74 -10.51 -11.08 -20.81
C LYS A 74 -11.82 -11.77 -20.46
N HIS A 75 -11.84 -12.55 -19.38
CA HIS A 75 -12.95 -13.45 -19.07
C HIS A 75 -13.86 -12.96 -17.95
N CYS A 76 -13.43 -11.99 -17.13
CA CYS A 76 -14.17 -11.46 -15.99
C CYS A 76 -14.45 -9.94 -16.16
N PRO A 77 -15.20 -9.52 -17.19
CA PRO A 77 -15.45 -8.10 -17.46
C PRO A 77 -16.30 -7.40 -16.39
N ARG A 78 -16.91 -8.17 -15.48
CA ARG A 78 -17.75 -7.68 -14.38
C ARG A 78 -17.00 -7.61 -13.04
N LEU A 79 -15.67 -7.79 -13.06
CA LEU A 79 -14.85 -7.73 -11.87
C LEU A 79 -14.94 -6.33 -11.23
N ARG A 80 -15.48 -6.27 -10.02
CA ARG A 80 -15.70 -5.05 -9.23
C ARG A 80 -14.84 -5.00 -7.99
N ASN A 81 -14.60 -6.15 -7.37
CA ASN A 81 -13.91 -6.23 -6.09
C ASN A 81 -12.57 -6.91 -6.30
N LEU A 82 -11.50 -6.16 -6.05
CA LEU A 82 -10.13 -6.64 -6.10
C LEU A 82 -9.56 -6.72 -4.70
N GLU A 83 -9.36 -7.95 -4.24
CA GLU A 83 -8.79 -8.22 -2.93
C GLU A 83 -7.36 -8.73 -3.05
N ASN A 84 -6.52 -8.38 -2.07
CA ASN A 84 -5.09 -8.63 -1.98
C ASN A 84 -4.25 -7.95 -3.07
N CYS A 85 -3.62 -6.83 -2.68
CA CYS A 85 -2.77 -6.03 -3.54
C CYS A 85 -1.40 -6.69 -3.82
N ASN A 86 -1.39 -7.75 -4.62
CA ASN A 86 -0.20 -8.49 -5.05
C ASN A 86 0.25 -8.11 -6.48
N GLN A 87 1.27 -8.81 -7.00
CA GLN A 87 1.76 -8.58 -8.36
C GLN A 87 0.72 -8.81 -9.46
N ILE A 88 -0.19 -9.79 -9.29
CA ILE A 88 -1.28 -10.05 -10.25
C ILE A 88 -2.29 -8.92 -10.19
N ALA A 89 -2.67 -8.46 -8.99
CA ALA A 89 -3.56 -7.32 -8.82
C ALA A 89 -3.02 -6.08 -9.54
N MET A 90 -1.71 -5.84 -9.50
CA MET A 90 -1.06 -4.77 -10.26
C MET A 90 -1.24 -4.93 -11.78
N LEU A 91 -1.07 -6.14 -12.31
CA LEU A 91 -1.27 -6.43 -13.73
C LEU A 91 -2.75 -6.27 -14.14
N ILE A 92 -3.67 -6.73 -13.28
CA ILE A 92 -5.11 -6.56 -13.48
C ILE A 92 -5.46 -5.07 -13.54
N VAL A 93 -5.11 -4.28 -12.51
CA VAL A 93 -5.42 -2.84 -12.45
C VAL A 93 -4.83 -2.07 -13.63
N ARG A 94 -3.64 -2.47 -14.11
CA ARG A 94 -3.01 -1.85 -15.27
C ARG A 94 -3.88 -1.93 -16.52
N ASP A 95 -4.49 -3.08 -16.80
CA ASP A 95 -5.23 -3.29 -18.06
C ASP A 95 -6.77 -3.25 -17.87
N LEU A 96 -7.26 -3.15 -16.64
CA LEU A 96 -8.68 -3.03 -16.33
C LEU A 96 -9.26 -1.69 -16.83
N ALA A 97 -10.51 -1.67 -17.31
CA ALA A 97 -11.17 -0.43 -17.74
C ALA A 97 -11.42 0.53 -16.55
N GLU A 98 -11.38 1.85 -16.79
CA GLU A 98 -11.53 2.89 -15.76
C GLU A 98 -12.84 2.80 -14.93
N ASN A 99 -13.85 2.11 -15.46
CA ASN A 99 -15.18 1.98 -14.85
C ASN A 99 -15.43 0.62 -14.18
N ALA A 100 -14.44 -0.27 -14.12
CA ALA A 100 -14.66 -1.63 -13.64
C ALA A 100 -14.49 -1.81 -12.11
N PRO A 101 -13.36 -1.42 -11.47
CA PRO A 101 -13.16 -1.73 -10.06
C PRO A 101 -13.97 -0.77 -9.17
N GLU A 102 -14.88 -1.30 -8.37
CA GLU A 102 -15.63 -0.56 -7.36
C GLU A 102 -14.95 -0.59 -5.98
N ARG A 103 -14.24 -1.69 -5.66
CA ARG A 103 -13.59 -1.88 -4.36
C ARG A 103 -12.18 -2.43 -4.50
N VAL A 104 -11.24 -1.85 -3.76
CA VAL A 104 -9.87 -2.33 -3.66
C VAL A 104 -9.51 -2.53 -2.20
N PHE A 105 -9.06 -3.74 -1.88
CA PHE A 105 -8.82 -4.15 -0.51
C PHE A 105 -7.48 -4.84 -0.35
N ASN A 106 -6.72 -4.44 0.65
CA ASN A 106 -5.48 -5.11 1.03
C ASN A 106 -5.59 -5.62 2.47
N GLN A 107 -5.62 -6.94 2.64
CA GLN A 107 -5.72 -7.59 3.95
C GLN A 107 -4.39 -8.20 4.43
N TYR A 108 -3.48 -8.46 3.49
CA TYR A 108 -2.35 -9.35 3.73
C TYR A 108 -1.09 -8.64 4.28
N MET A 109 -0.53 -9.20 5.36
CA MET A 109 0.75 -8.80 5.94
C MET A 109 1.90 -9.34 5.09
N GLY A 110 2.71 -8.45 4.50
CA GLY A 110 3.97 -8.83 3.82
C GLY A 110 4.05 -8.54 2.32
N GLN A 111 2.95 -8.12 1.68
CA GLN A 111 2.96 -7.65 0.28
C GLN A 111 2.84 -6.13 0.13
N GLY A 112 3.11 -5.39 1.22
CA GLY A 112 3.00 -3.93 1.25
C GLY A 112 3.85 -3.19 0.20
N HIS A 113 4.85 -3.82 -0.42
CA HIS A 113 5.66 -3.19 -1.46
C HIS A 113 4.88 -2.98 -2.79
N PHE A 114 3.92 -3.85 -3.12
CA PHE A 114 3.11 -3.67 -4.34
C PHE A 114 1.99 -2.65 -4.18
N ILE A 115 1.55 -2.38 -2.94
CA ILE A 115 0.41 -1.50 -2.67
C ILE A 115 0.61 -0.10 -3.25
N ASN A 116 1.82 0.46 -3.10
CA ASN A 116 2.15 1.78 -3.60
C ASN A 116 2.11 1.81 -5.13
N SER A 117 2.59 0.76 -5.79
CA SER A 117 2.58 0.65 -7.25
C SER A 117 1.16 0.52 -7.78
N ILE A 118 0.33 -0.30 -7.15
CA ILE A 118 -1.10 -0.47 -7.51
C ILE A 118 -1.83 0.86 -7.37
N PHE A 119 -1.72 1.51 -6.22
CA PHE A 119 -2.39 2.78 -5.97
C PHE A 119 -1.84 3.94 -6.80
N LYS A 120 -0.57 3.90 -7.17
CA LYS A 120 -0.01 4.83 -8.16
C LYS A 120 -0.70 4.65 -9.52
N ILE A 121 -0.87 3.41 -9.99
CA ILE A 121 -1.59 3.13 -11.25
C ILE A 121 -3.05 3.59 -11.13
N ILE A 122 -3.72 3.32 -10.00
CA ILE A 122 -5.09 3.78 -9.76
C ILE A 122 -5.19 5.29 -9.87
N SER A 123 -4.24 6.00 -9.23
CA SER A 123 -4.23 7.46 -9.22
C SER A 123 -3.99 8.04 -10.62
N ILE A 124 -3.12 7.40 -11.43
CA ILE A 124 -2.82 7.82 -12.81
C ILE A 124 -4.01 7.54 -13.75
N LYS A 125 -4.71 6.43 -13.56
CA LYS A 125 -5.85 6.05 -14.42
C LYS A 125 -7.16 6.73 -14.04
N HIS A 126 -7.21 7.45 -12.90
CA HIS A 126 -8.40 8.18 -12.44
C HIS A 126 -9.68 7.33 -12.46
N PHE A 127 -9.62 6.12 -11.91
CA PHE A 127 -10.78 5.21 -11.89
C PHE A 127 -12.01 5.90 -11.28
N LYS A 128 -13.03 6.12 -12.11
CA LYS A 128 -14.27 6.83 -11.73
C LYS A 128 -15.25 5.94 -10.96
N SER A 129 -14.96 4.64 -10.92
CA SER A 129 -15.82 3.60 -10.33
C SER A 129 -15.43 3.24 -8.90
N ILE A 130 -14.21 3.55 -8.46
CA ILE A 130 -13.72 3.14 -7.14
C ILE A 130 -14.45 3.91 -6.05
N ARG A 131 -15.23 3.19 -5.25
CA ARG A 131 -15.98 3.71 -4.10
C ARG A 131 -15.35 3.34 -2.77
N LYS A 132 -14.62 2.22 -2.69
CA LYS A 132 -14.02 1.75 -1.44
C LYS A 132 -12.56 1.38 -1.59
N ILE A 133 -11.70 1.98 -0.77
CA ILE A 133 -10.31 1.56 -0.56
C ILE A 133 -10.12 1.27 0.91
N GLN A 134 -9.69 0.06 1.24
CA GLN A 134 -9.37 -0.32 2.61
C GLN A 134 -8.01 -1.00 2.65
N ILE A 135 -7.15 -0.48 3.53
CA ILE A 135 -5.75 -0.85 3.64
C ILE A 135 -5.53 -1.34 5.06
N VAL A 136 -5.22 -2.63 5.17
CA VAL A 136 -4.98 -3.32 6.43
C VAL A 136 -3.52 -3.77 6.46
N ASN A 137 -2.89 -3.57 7.62
CA ASN A 137 -1.52 -4.02 7.93
C ASN A 137 -0.48 -3.73 6.83
N SER A 138 -0.48 -2.52 6.28
CA SER A 138 0.51 -2.13 5.27
C SER A 138 1.63 -1.33 5.92
N GLU A 139 2.85 -1.86 6.03
CA GLU A 139 3.97 -1.15 6.68
C GLU A 139 4.59 -0.05 5.80
N HIS A 140 4.42 -0.15 4.49
CA HIS A 140 5.16 0.66 3.52
C HIS A 140 4.28 1.66 2.75
N LEU A 141 3.04 1.89 3.17
CA LEU A 141 2.15 2.84 2.50
C LEU A 141 2.73 4.26 2.55
N LYS A 142 3.06 4.82 1.38
CA LYS A 142 3.61 6.18 1.28
C LYS A 142 2.51 7.22 1.37
N GLY A 143 2.72 8.27 2.16
CA GLY A 143 1.76 9.36 2.30
C GLY A 143 1.46 10.09 0.97
N SER A 144 2.45 10.19 0.07
CA SER A 144 2.26 10.76 -1.27
C SER A 144 1.29 9.95 -2.14
N ILE A 145 1.22 8.63 -1.95
CA ILE A 145 0.26 7.77 -2.65
C ILE A 145 -1.16 8.01 -2.13
N VAL A 146 -1.32 8.18 -0.81
CA VAL A 146 -2.62 8.52 -0.22
C VAL A 146 -3.11 9.88 -0.71
N ARG A 147 -2.23 10.88 -0.75
CA ARG A 147 -2.50 12.19 -1.38
C ARG A 147 -3.02 12.02 -2.80
N ASP A 148 -2.32 11.25 -3.62
CA ASP A 148 -2.67 11.09 -5.03
C ASP A 148 -3.99 10.33 -5.20
N LEU A 149 -4.31 9.37 -4.33
CA LEU A 149 -5.62 8.70 -4.32
C LEU A 149 -6.77 9.65 -3.98
N LEU A 150 -6.65 10.43 -2.88
CA LEU A 150 -7.68 11.37 -2.46
C LEU A 150 -7.90 12.49 -3.49
N ALA A 151 -6.85 12.87 -4.22
CA ALA A 151 -6.91 13.88 -5.28
C ALA A 151 -7.44 13.33 -6.63
N SER A 152 -7.40 12.01 -6.86
CA SER A 152 -7.76 11.41 -8.16
C SER A 152 -9.10 10.68 -8.16
N CYS A 153 -9.51 10.07 -7.05
CA CYS A 153 -10.67 9.18 -6.97
C CYS A 153 -11.94 9.94 -6.57
N GLN A 154 -12.62 10.56 -7.54
CA GLN A 154 -13.82 11.39 -7.30
C GLN A 154 -14.99 10.64 -6.66
N ALA A 155 -15.20 9.38 -7.04
CA ALA A 155 -16.30 8.55 -6.55
C ALA A 155 -15.99 7.83 -5.22
N LEU A 156 -14.86 8.13 -4.58
CA LEU A 156 -14.44 7.44 -3.36
C LEU A 156 -15.35 7.82 -2.19
N GLU A 157 -16.04 6.81 -1.64
CA GLU A 157 -16.97 6.94 -0.51
C GLU A 157 -16.39 6.42 0.81
N TYR A 158 -15.44 5.48 0.74
CA TYR A 158 -14.83 4.84 1.90
C TYR A 158 -13.33 4.76 1.73
N PHE A 159 -12.59 5.39 2.64
CA PHE A 159 -11.13 5.31 2.72
C PHE A 159 -10.70 4.96 4.15
N SER A 160 -9.98 3.85 4.30
CA SER A 160 -9.52 3.39 5.63
C SER A 160 -8.10 2.85 5.57
N VAL A 161 -7.28 3.28 6.53
CA VAL A 161 -5.91 2.84 6.78
C VAL A 161 -5.81 2.38 8.24
N GLU A 162 -5.80 1.06 8.47
CA GLU A 162 -5.90 0.49 9.83
C GLU A 162 -4.66 0.79 10.71
N LYS A 163 -4.83 0.62 12.04
CA LYS A 163 -3.88 1.01 13.12
C LYS A 163 -2.45 0.54 12.95
N ASN A 164 -2.22 -0.59 12.28
CA ASN A 164 -0.88 -1.14 12.07
C ASN A 164 -0.18 -0.58 10.82
N SER A 165 -0.80 0.37 10.12
CA SER A 165 -0.23 1.01 8.93
C SER A 165 0.50 2.31 9.31
N PRO A 166 1.44 2.81 8.48
CA PRO A 166 2.18 4.01 8.78
C PRO A 166 1.22 5.21 8.84
N SER A 167 1.54 6.13 9.73
CA SER A 167 0.87 7.42 9.81
C SER A 167 1.23 8.27 8.60
N ILE A 168 0.25 8.97 8.05
CA ILE A 168 0.39 9.82 6.88
C ILE A 168 0.79 11.22 7.35
N ARG A 169 1.91 11.75 6.86
CA ARG A 169 2.34 13.11 7.23
C ARG A 169 1.29 14.14 6.79
N LEU A 170 0.97 15.08 7.68
CA LEU A 170 0.03 16.17 7.43
C LEU A 170 0.33 16.90 6.10
N ARG A 171 1.61 17.14 5.81
CA ARG A 171 2.06 17.78 4.56
C ARG A 171 1.45 17.13 3.31
N HIS A 172 1.37 15.80 3.26
CA HIS A 172 0.86 15.08 2.10
C HIS A 172 -0.65 15.22 1.97
N LEU A 173 -1.38 15.27 3.08
CA LEU A 173 -2.83 15.40 3.05
C LEU A 173 -3.28 16.76 2.52
N VAL A 174 -2.49 17.81 2.73
CA VAL A 174 -2.84 19.19 2.38
C VAL A 174 -2.19 19.71 1.12
N GLU A 175 -1.28 18.95 0.52
CA GLU A 175 -0.51 19.35 -0.65
C GLU A 175 -1.42 19.56 -1.87
N LYS A 176 -2.40 18.66 -2.07
CA LYS A 176 -3.39 18.71 -3.15
C LYS A 176 -4.81 18.80 -2.58
N GLU A 177 -5.72 19.37 -3.36
CA GLU A 177 -7.15 19.35 -3.04
C GLU A 177 -7.74 17.95 -3.21
N TRP A 178 -8.67 17.59 -2.34
CA TRP A 178 -9.34 16.29 -2.40
C TRP A 178 -10.48 16.36 -3.41
N ALA A 179 -10.51 15.39 -4.31
CA ALA A 179 -11.55 15.28 -5.33
C ALA A 179 -12.73 14.41 -4.86
N CYS A 180 -12.55 13.63 -3.79
CA CYS A 180 -13.54 12.73 -3.21
C CYS A 180 -14.54 13.45 -2.29
N HIS A 181 -15.37 14.35 -2.83
CA HIS A 181 -16.35 15.10 -2.02
C HIS A 181 -17.45 14.23 -1.41
N GLY A 182 -17.76 13.08 -2.03
CA GLY A 182 -18.73 12.09 -1.54
C GLY A 182 -18.18 11.11 -0.49
N LEU A 183 -17.07 11.46 0.17
CA LEU A 183 -16.45 10.58 1.16
C LEU A 183 -17.32 10.48 2.43
N LYS A 184 -17.85 9.29 2.69
CA LYS A 184 -18.72 8.97 3.83
C LYS A 184 -17.95 8.41 5.03
N HIS A 185 -16.84 7.72 4.76
CA HIS A 185 -16.01 7.11 5.79
C HIS A 185 -14.54 7.45 5.56
N LEU A 186 -13.91 8.07 6.55
CA LEU A 186 -12.49 8.36 6.57
C LEU A 186 -11.86 7.84 7.87
N ASP A 187 -10.97 6.86 7.75
CA ASP A 187 -10.16 6.37 8.87
C ASP A 187 -8.67 6.44 8.53
N ILE A 188 -7.97 7.41 9.12
CA ILE A 188 -6.54 7.65 8.89
C ILE A 188 -5.81 8.02 10.18
N THR A 189 -4.53 7.69 10.23
CA THR A 189 -3.62 8.24 11.25
C THR A 189 -2.75 9.31 10.61
N VAL A 190 -2.83 10.53 11.14
CA VAL A 190 -2.06 11.68 10.69
C VAL A 190 -0.82 11.85 11.56
N ASP A 191 0.34 11.89 10.92
CA ASP A 191 1.59 12.29 11.56
C ASP A 191 1.76 13.81 11.43
N MET A 192 1.85 14.49 12.56
CA MET A 192 2.11 15.94 12.62
C MET A 192 3.55 16.29 12.25
N GLY A 193 4.42 15.29 12.09
CA GLY A 193 5.83 15.44 11.78
C GLY A 193 6.68 15.49 13.04
N LYS A 194 7.94 15.07 12.89
CA LYS A 194 8.95 15.23 13.93
C LYS A 194 9.36 16.70 13.96
N ARG A 195 8.93 17.44 14.98
CA ARG A 195 9.78 18.55 15.44
C ARG A 195 11.00 17.85 16.02
N ARG A 196 12.18 18.03 15.42
CA ARG A 196 13.45 17.69 16.08
C ARG A 196 13.46 18.54 17.36
N GLN A 197 12.94 18.01 18.46
CA GLN A 197 13.22 18.55 19.76
C GLN A 197 14.71 18.30 19.92
N ASN A 198 15.49 19.33 19.61
CA ASN A 198 16.89 19.39 19.99
C ASN A 198 16.93 19.00 21.46
N SER A 199 17.46 17.81 21.74
CA SER A 199 17.68 17.19 23.06
C SER A 199 17.35 18.12 24.22
N PHE A 200 16.06 18.18 24.59
CA PHE A 200 15.61 19.07 25.65
C PHE A 200 15.95 18.40 26.99
N SER A 201 16.78 19.09 27.75
CA SER A 201 17.09 18.77 29.14
C SER A 201 15.80 18.55 29.94
N PRO A 202 15.73 17.52 30.80
CA PRO A 202 14.52 17.13 31.52
C PRO A 202 14.27 18.07 32.71
N THR A 203 14.09 19.36 32.45
CA THR A 203 13.59 20.28 33.46
C THR A 203 12.07 20.17 33.50
N ARG A 204 11.61 19.51 34.56
CA ARG A 204 10.25 19.08 34.95
C ARG A 204 9.13 20.12 34.93
N ASP A 205 9.35 21.33 34.45
CA ASP A 205 8.40 22.41 34.63
C ASP A 205 7.41 22.53 33.47
N ARG A 206 6.24 21.93 33.74
CA ARG A 206 4.93 22.16 33.10
C ARG A 206 4.76 21.58 31.70
N LEU A 207 3.72 20.75 31.59
CA LEU A 207 3.14 20.12 30.41
C LEU A 207 2.60 21.16 29.39
N SER A 208 3.40 22.12 28.96
CA SER A 208 3.03 22.91 27.79
C SER A 208 3.20 22.03 26.55
N LEU A 209 2.12 21.86 25.79
CA LEU A 209 2.22 21.32 24.44
C LEU A 209 3.27 22.15 23.70
N PRO A 210 4.23 21.53 22.98
CA PRO A 210 5.22 22.29 22.25
C PRO A 210 4.51 23.25 21.30
N PRO A 211 4.92 24.53 21.25
CA PRO A 211 4.25 25.51 20.42
C PRO A 211 4.29 25.05 18.97
N LEU A 212 3.13 24.89 18.32
CA LEU A 212 3.06 24.59 16.89
C LEU A 212 3.67 25.77 16.13
N ASP A 213 4.49 25.48 15.10
CA ASP A 213 4.98 26.55 14.23
C ASP A 213 3.86 27.07 13.31
N ASP A 214 4.01 28.32 12.85
CA ASP A 214 3.02 28.97 12.00
C ASP A 214 2.74 28.17 10.71
N MET A 215 3.74 27.45 10.20
CA MET A 215 3.60 26.61 9.01
C MET A 215 2.69 25.41 9.27
N THR A 216 2.89 24.71 10.38
CA THR A 216 2.08 23.57 10.81
C THR A 216 0.66 24.02 11.11
N MET A 217 0.49 25.19 11.73
CA MET A 217 -0.84 25.79 11.92
C MET A 217 -1.53 26.06 10.59
N LYS A 218 -0.85 26.67 9.61
CA LYS A 218 -1.41 26.87 8.26
C LYS A 218 -1.77 25.56 7.57
N MET A 219 -0.93 24.52 7.69
CA MET A 219 -1.25 23.19 7.16
C MET A 219 -2.46 22.59 7.85
N LEU A 220 -2.57 22.70 9.18
CA LEU A 220 -3.75 22.25 9.92
C LEU A 220 -5.01 22.97 9.46
N GLU A 221 -4.96 24.30 9.33
CA GLU A 221 -6.09 25.08 8.80
C GLU A 221 -6.51 24.59 7.41
N LYS A 222 -5.55 24.36 6.51
CA LYS A 222 -5.82 23.81 5.18
C LYS A 222 -6.45 22.40 5.26
N PHE A 223 -5.94 21.54 6.14
CA PHE A 223 -6.49 20.21 6.38
C PHE A 223 -7.93 20.26 6.88
N TYR A 224 -8.22 21.11 7.88
CA TYR A 224 -9.58 21.28 8.41
C TYR A 224 -10.53 21.87 7.38
N ARG A 225 -10.07 22.80 6.52
CA ARG A 225 -10.88 23.30 5.40
C ARG A 225 -11.22 22.18 4.42
N GLN A 226 -10.26 21.32 4.06
CA GLN A 226 -10.51 20.17 3.20
C GLN A 226 -11.45 19.15 3.83
N LEU A 227 -11.33 18.87 5.13
CA LEU A 227 -12.31 18.06 5.86
C LEU A 227 -13.70 18.71 5.84
N GLY A 228 -13.76 20.04 5.94
CA GLY A 228 -15.00 20.81 5.87
C GLY A 228 -15.69 20.77 4.50
N THR A 229 -15.00 20.38 3.43
CA THR A 229 -15.64 20.17 2.11
C THR A 229 -16.31 18.79 1.99
N LEU A 230 -16.07 17.88 2.92
CA LEU A 230 -16.68 16.54 2.96
C LEU A 230 -18.06 16.60 3.60
N THR A 231 -19.04 17.12 2.87
CA THR A 231 -20.42 17.30 3.37
C THR A 231 -21.16 15.97 3.62
N GLU A 232 -20.71 14.88 3.00
CA GLU A 232 -21.32 13.55 3.14
C GLU A 232 -20.67 12.68 4.24
N ILE A 233 -19.71 13.21 5.01
CA ILE A 233 -18.99 12.42 6.01
C ILE A 233 -19.94 11.91 7.12
N GLN A 234 -19.94 10.60 7.32
CA GLN A 234 -20.73 9.92 8.35
C GLN A 234 -19.83 9.40 9.48
N VAL A 235 -18.65 8.89 9.13
CA VAL A 235 -17.68 8.36 10.06
C VAL A 235 -16.33 9.01 9.82
N LEU A 236 -15.84 9.72 10.84
CA LEU A 236 -14.54 10.36 10.82
C LEU A 236 -13.68 9.82 11.97
N HIS A 237 -12.77 8.92 11.63
CA HIS A 237 -11.78 8.36 12.55
C HIS A 237 -10.41 8.97 12.25
N LEU A 238 -10.14 10.12 12.86
CA LEU A 238 -8.84 10.77 12.78
C LEU A 238 -8.02 10.42 14.02
N ARG A 239 -6.88 9.78 13.78
CA ARG A 239 -5.90 9.48 14.83
C ARG A 239 -4.70 10.40 14.63
N ILE A 240 -4.27 11.10 15.67
CA ILE A 240 -3.10 11.98 15.58
C ILE A 240 -1.92 11.26 16.22
N ARG A 241 -0.86 11.07 15.45
CA ARG A 241 0.44 10.62 15.96
C ARG A 241 1.34 11.84 16.09
N THR A 242 1.75 12.13 17.32
CA THR A 242 2.85 13.05 17.59
C THR A 242 3.92 12.29 18.35
N LEU A 243 5.20 12.58 18.10
CA LEU A 243 6.29 11.98 18.90
C LEU A 243 6.15 12.31 20.40
N VAL A 244 5.50 13.42 20.73
CA VAL A 244 5.25 13.89 22.10
C VAL A 244 4.16 13.07 22.79
N MET A 245 3.24 12.45 22.03
CA MET A 245 2.16 11.64 22.60
C MET A 245 2.50 10.16 22.78
N GLN A 246 3.63 9.68 22.25
CA GLN A 246 4.10 8.30 22.55
C GLN A 246 4.39 8.09 24.05
N TRP A 247 4.53 9.18 24.80
CA TRP A 247 4.70 9.18 26.24
C TRP A 247 3.39 9.05 26.99
N LEU A 248 2.21 9.15 26.36
CA LEU A 248 0.91 9.06 27.04
C LEU A 248 0.35 7.63 26.95
N ASP A 249 -0.16 7.10 28.06
CA ASP A 249 -0.88 5.83 28.10
C ASP A 249 -2.32 5.95 27.56
N LYS A 250 -3.06 4.82 27.56
CA LYS A 250 -4.45 4.78 27.07
C LYS A 250 -5.41 5.69 27.87
N SER A 251 -5.00 6.15 29.05
CA SER A 251 -5.74 7.08 29.91
C SER A 251 -5.27 8.54 29.78
N GLY A 252 -4.30 8.83 28.90
CA GLY A 252 -3.76 10.18 28.71
C GLY A 252 -2.73 10.60 29.75
N TYR A 253 -2.21 9.68 30.57
CA TYR A 253 -1.16 9.96 31.56
C TYR A 253 0.23 9.63 31.01
N ILE A 254 1.25 10.38 31.43
CA ILE A 254 2.64 10.10 31.02
C ILE A 254 3.09 8.74 31.59
N ARG A 255 3.44 7.80 30.71
CA ARG A 255 4.21 6.60 31.05
C ARG A 255 5.54 7.05 31.63
N LYS A 256 5.84 6.62 32.87
CA LYS A 256 7.20 6.77 33.40
C LYS A 256 8.14 6.04 32.46
N ALA A 257 9.26 6.66 32.08
CA ALA A 257 10.23 6.09 31.14
C ALA A 257 10.75 4.70 31.57
N THR A 258 10.60 4.33 32.84
CA THR A 258 10.93 3.02 33.39
C THR A 258 9.95 1.90 33.03
N ASP A 259 8.73 2.23 32.59
CA ASP A 259 7.67 1.25 32.28
C ASP A 259 7.46 1.09 30.76
N ALA A 260 8.34 1.69 29.95
CA ALA A 260 8.38 1.43 28.52
C ALA A 260 8.81 -0.01 28.30
N ILE A 261 7.84 -0.91 28.13
CA ILE A 261 8.04 -2.24 27.57
C ILE A 261 8.84 -2.05 26.27
N PRO A 262 9.97 -2.74 26.07
CA PRO A 262 10.73 -2.67 24.83
C PRO A 262 9.92 -3.36 23.71
N GLU A 263 8.90 -2.66 23.21
CA GLU A 263 8.22 -3.04 21.98
C GLU A 263 9.17 -2.75 20.83
N PHE A 264 9.77 -3.82 20.27
CA PHE A 264 10.35 -3.95 18.94
C PHE A 264 10.51 -2.63 18.16
N THR A 265 11.45 -1.79 18.57
CA THR A 265 12.07 -0.85 17.64
C THR A 265 12.93 -1.69 16.72
N ASN A 266 12.42 -2.05 15.55
CA ASN A 266 13.20 -2.72 14.53
C ASN A 266 14.41 -1.82 14.19
N PRO A 267 15.65 -2.19 14.56
CA PRO A 267 16.82 -1.32 14.39
C PRO A 267 17.15 -1.04 12.91
N ASP A 268 16.54 -1.79 12.00
CA ASP A 268 16.66 -1.61 10.55
C ASP A 268 15.65 -0.60 9.96
N ASN A 269 14.80 0.02 10.79
CA ASN A 269 14.04 1.19 10.37
C ASN A 269 14.99 2.41 10.36
N LYS A 270 16.01 2.35 9.51
CA LYS A 270 16.67 3.56 9.02
C LYS A 270 15.54 4.39 8.44
N ASP A 271 15.17 5.45 9.16
CA ASP A 271 14.38 6.55 8.63
C ASP A 271 14.97 6.80 7.23
N ILE A 272 14.27 6.36 6.19
CA ILE A 272 14.55 6.78 4.83
C ILE A 272 14.27 8.27 4.93
N GLU A 273 15.36 9.03 5.10
CA GLU A 273 15.35 10.46 4.91
C GLU A 273 14.93 10.65 3.46
N ASP A 274 13.62 10.75 3.26
CA ASP A 274 13.04 11.48 2.13
C ASP A 274 13.53 12.92 2.33
N ASP A 275 14.80 13.15 1.99
CA ASP A 275 15.47 14.42 1.81
C ASP A 275 14.87 15.08 0.55
N ASP A 276 13.57 15.31 0.61
CA ASP A 276 12.88 16.22 -0.29
C ASP A 276 13.21 17.62 0.20
N GLY A 277 14.45 18.05 -0.08
CA GLY A 277 14.96 19.38 0.20
C GLY A 277 14.07 20.44 -0.42
N TRP A 278 13.06 20.88 0.32
CA TRP A 278 12.33 22.11 0.07
C TRP A 278 13.23 23.30 0.47
N ARG A 279 14.23 23.57 -0.35
CA ARG A 279 14.67 24.95 -0.56
C ARG A 279 13.87 25.46 -1.75
N SER A 280 12.90 26.33 -1.45
CA SER A 280 12.25 27.16 -2.46
C SER A 280 13.32 28.06 -3.09
N ASP A 281 13.79 27.68 -4.27
CA ASP A 281 14.57 28.56 -5.14
C ASP A 281 13.78 28.68 -6.45
N ASP A 282 12.80 29.57 -6.42
CA ASP A 282 12.07 30.06 -7.59
C ASP A 282 13.04 30.92 -8.41
N GLY A 283 13.81 30.26 -9.27
CA GLY A 283 14.65 30.89 -10.28
C GLY A 283 14.15 30.54 -11.67
N ASP A 284 13.35 31.45 -12.25
CA ASP A 284 12.98 31.46 -13.66
C ASP A 284 14.21 31.23 -14.54
N ARG A 285 14.26 30.08 -15.22
CA ARG A 285 15.23 29.86 -16.30
C ARG A 285 14.52 29.36 -17.54
N GLU A 286 14.42 30.31 -18.46
CA GLU A 286 13.83 30.19 -19.78
C GLU A 286 14.33 28.96 -20.55
N SER A 287 13.33 28.35 -21.18
CA SER A 287 13.38 27.36 -22.24
C SER A 287 14.40 27.66 -23.34
N SER A 288 15.22 26.66 -23.68
CA SER A 288 15.64 26.47 -25.07
C SER A 288 15.68 24.99 -25.46
N ASN A 289 15.02 24.75 -26.59
CA ASN A 289 14.94 23.54 -27.40
C ASN A 289 16.17 22.61 -27.38
N ARG A 290 15.91 21.29 -27.40
CA ARG A 290 16.15 20.49 -28.62
C ARG A 290 15.65 19.04 -28.50
N ASP A 291 14.97 18.65 -29.56
CA ASP A 291 14.65 17.29 -29.97
C ASP A 291 15.86 16.34 -29.96
N ARG A 292 15.64 15.11 -29.50
CA ARG A 292 16.15 13.86 -30.12
C ARG A 292 15.76 12.62 -29.29
N LEU A 293 15.01 11.73 -29.93
CA LEU A 293 14.98 10.27 -29.71
C LEU A 293 15.15 9.65 -31.11
N PRO A 294 15.38 8.33 -31.28
CA PRO A 294 15.99 7.34 -30.39
C PRO A 294 17.01 6.43 -31.12
N THR A 295 17.85 5.69 -30.38
CA THR A 295 18.49 4.39 -30.73
C THR A 295 19.40 4.03 -29.54
N SER A 296 19.74 2.80 -29.15
CA SER A 296 19.39 1.42 -29.48
C SER A 296 20.02 0.55 -28.37
N TYR A 297 19.66 -0.73 -28.36
CA TYR A 297 20.05 -1.79 -27.43
C TYR A 297 21.55 -2.03 -27.14
N ASN A 298 21.75 -2.66 -25.96
CA ASN A 298 22.76 -3.64 -25.56
C ASN A 298 24.20 -3.20 -25.26
N THR A 299 24.63 -3.44 -24.01
CA THR A 299 25.72 -4.40 -23.72
C THR A 299 25.78 -4.76 -22.24
N LEU A 300 25.87 -6.08 -21.99
CA LEU A 300 26.29 -6.70 -20.73
C LEU A 300 27.71 -6.25 -20.35
N ARG A 301 28.01 -6.21 -19.04
CA ARG A 301 29.11 -7.00 -18.43
C ARG A 301 29.19 -6.87 -16.91
N ASP A 302 29.28 -8.05 -16.30
CA ASP A 302 30.19 -8.45 -15.22
C ASP A 302 30.29 -7.62 -13.94
N LYS A 303 29.62 -8.09 -12.88
CA LYS A 303 30.19 -8.04 -11.53
C LYS A 303 29.99 -9.36 -10.78
N LYS A 304 31.13 -9.99 -10.47
CA LYS A 304 31.32 -11.14 -9.59
C LYS A 304 30.81 -10.80 -8.17
N ILE A 305 30.04 -11.70 -7.58
CA ILE A 305 29.70 -11.69 -6.15
C ILE A 305 30.42 -12.87 -5.51
N TYR A 306 31.19 -12.58 -4.47
CA TYR A 306 31.80 -13.59 -3.59
C TYR A 306 30.74 -14.14 -2.64
N ALA A 307 30.66 -15.47 -2.56
CA ALA A 307 29.91 -16.19 -1.54
C ALA A 307 30.84 -16.49 -0.36
N SER A 308 30.43 -16.16 0.87
CA SER A 308 30.98 -16.75 2.09
C SER A 308 29.90 -17.62 2.73
N TYR A 309 30.24 -18.90 2.90
CA TYR A 309 29.52 -19.86 3.72
C TYR A 309 29.70 -19.51 5.20
N GLU A 310 28.62 -19.56 5.98
CA GLU A 310 28.70 -20.03 7.36
C GLU A 310 27.46 -20.86 7.69
N ASP A 311 27.77 -22.04 8.20
CA ASP A 311 26.92 -23.17 8.55
C ASP A 311 26.52 -23.05 10.01
N MET A 312 25.21 -23.07 10.32
CA MET A 312 24.72 -23.34 11.68
C MET A 312 23.46 -24.18 11.62
N SER A 313 23.68 -25.49 11.57
CA SER A 313 22.76 -26.51 12.03
C SER A 313 22.33 -26.29 13.49
N LYS A 314 21.00 -26.29 13.75
CA LYS A 314 20.30 -27.18 14.73
C LYS A 314 18.87 -26.70 15.03
N GLN A 315 17.94 -27.63 14.80
CA GLN A 315 16.51 -27.69 15.17
C GLN A 315 16.28 -27.71 16.72
N PRO A 316 15.05 -27.58 17.28
CA PRO A 316 13.83 -28.27 16.82
C PRO A 316 12.46 -27.58 16.94
N ARG A 317 11.51 -28.32 16.36
CA ARG A 317 10.07 -28.14 16.17
C ARG A 317 9.26 -27.97 17.46
N SER A 318 8.19 -27.18 17.36
CA SER A 318 6.93 -27.48 18.05
C SER A 318 5.74 -26.90 17.28
N ARG A 319 4.86 -27.80 16.82
CA ARG A 319 3.51 -27.55 16.30
C ARG A 319 2.59 -27.22 17.48
N LEU A 320 1.71 -26.24 17.31
CA LEU A 320 0.45 -26.19 18.03
C LEU A 320 -0.66 -25.91 17.01
N VAL A 321 -1.59 -26.84 16.92
CA VAL A 321 -2.85 -26.72 16.17
C VAL A 321 -3.93 -26.57 17.23
N ILE A 322 -4.76 -25.54 17.15
CA ILE A 322 -6.00 -25.44 17.92
C ILE A 322 -7.13 -25.27 16.92
N GLN A 323 -8.17 -26.08 17.11
CA GLN A 323 -9.36 -26.24 16.28
C GLN A 323 -10.29 -25.03 16.31
#